data_AF-A0A7W0L7L0-F1
#
_entry.id   AF-A0A7W0L7L0-F1
#
_cell.length_a   1.000
_cell.length_b   1.000
_cell.length_c   1.000
_cell.angle_alpha   90.00
_cell.angle_beta   90.00
_cell.angle_gamma   90.00
#
_symmetry.space_group_name_H-M   'P 1'
#
loop_
_entity.id
_entity.type
_entity.pdbx_description
1 polymer ?
#
loop_
_entity_poly.entity_id
_entity_poly.type
_entity_poly.pdbx_seq_one_letter_code
_entity_poly.pdbx_strand_id
1 'polypeptide(L)'
;MADPLPEQSKADEPSPESRPAPRAKRQLLLGIGPVTVIAVVLLSVLGSSLPAARAPLSAATETATAEVVRNGVAPDGRGIEISYTDRDGEQQRGLIVLARPEDIPEGAEIGVQYDPAEPGSVYAEGDAAHLTVRNLLFGIVWIGLVLVLCAAITGFRLLSRPRLRRRPATSASARRVRVRRGLSDRSWLVFDHGGTESWVPVYWDEAVSALPRGTPITVHGNIRRDRLVLPVIEGRPIWPSGARRGSAPKGAATQLPPQNPPPRISLLRQVRSDAASLLFAPLFGLLWAYTDESGVSGFLAATALSAGVLFWLPSIYGSDPTGPRDDD
;
A
#
# COMPACT_ATOMS: atom_id res chain seq x y z
N MET A 1 -25.72 -34.96 -66.20
CA MET A 1 -24.65 -35.41 -65.29
C MET A 1 -23.96 -34.14 -64.84
N ALA A 2 -24.47 -33.55 -63.75
CA ALA A 2 -24.08 -32.22 -63.28
C ALA A 2 -23.03 -32.38 -62.18
N ASP A 3 -21.91 -31.68 -62.35
CA ASP A 3 -20.79 -31.62 -61.41
C ASP A 3 -21.26 -30.99 -60.07
N PRO A 4 -21.03 -31.62 -58.91
CA PRO A 4 -21.28 -30.98 -57.64
C PRO A 4 -20.21 -29.89 -57.38
N LEU A 5 -20.69 -28.68 -57.10
CA LEU A 5 -19.86 -27.53 -56.75
C LEU A 5 -18.96 -27.84 -55.55
N PRO A 6 -17.70 -27.35 -55.54
CA PRO A 6 -16.79 -27.58 -54.44
C PRO A 6 -17.31 -26.91 -53.16
N GLU A 7 -17.35 -27.73 -52.13
CA GLU A 7 -17.59 -27.41 -50.72
C GLU A 7 -16.77 -26.16 -50.37
N GLN A 8 -17.46 -25.04 -50.08
CA GLN A 8 -16.84 -23.83 -49.61
C GLN A 8 -16.10 -24.16 -48.31
N SER A 9 -14.78 -24.27 -48.45
CA SER A 9 -13.81 -24.23 -47.36
C SER A 9 -14.24 -23.13 -46.41
N LYS A 10 -14.66 -23.55 -45.21
CA LYS A 10 -15.02 -22.71 -44.08
C LYS A 10 -13.77 -21.90 -43.75
N ALA A 11 -13.68 -20.74 -44.39
CA ALA A 11 -12.59 -19.80 -44.29
C ALA A 11 -12.25 -19.59 -42.83
N ASP A 12 -10.94 -19.61 -42.55
CA ASP A 12 -10.28 -19.15 -41.34
C ASP A 12 -11.12 -18.09 -40.62
N GLU A 13 -11.91 -18.54 -39.64
CA GLU A 13 -12.39 -17.63 -38.61
C GLU A 13 -11.11 -17.14 -37.93
N PRO A 14 -10.80 -15.84 -37.98
CA PRO A 14 -9.55 -15.32 -37.44
C PRO A 14 -9.48 -15.78 -35.99
N SER A 15 -8.46 -16.60 -35.69
CA SER A 15 -8.16 -17.05 -34.33
C SER A 15 -8.33 -15.84 -33.40
N PRO A 16 -9.23 -15.90 -32.41
CA PRO A 16 -9.61 -14.74 -31.63
C PRO A 16 -8.36 -14.18 -30.96
N GLU A 17 -7.80 -13.12 -31.58
CA GLU A 17 -6.61 -12.46 -31.09
C GLU A 17 -6.89 -12.04 -29.65
N SER A 18 -6.16 -12.64 -28.72
CA SER A 18 -6.41 -12.52 -27.29
C SER A 18 -6.27 -11.06 -26.86
N ARG A 19 -7.39 -10.33 -26.82
CA ARG A 19 -7.40 -8.93 -26.40
C ARG A 19 -6.78 -8.83 -25.00
N PRO A 20 -5.81 -7.93 -24.76
CA PRO A 20 -5.20 -7.80 -23.45
C PRO A 20 -6.26 -7.39 -22.43
N ALA A 21 -6.18 -7.91 -21.20
CA ALA A 21 -7.07 -7.54 -20.10
C ALA A 21 -6.77 -6.10 -19.63
N PRO A 22 -7.42 -5.05 -20.20
CA PRO A 22 -6.94 -3.69 -20.03
C PRO A 22 -7.36 -3.15 -18.66
N ARG A 23 -8.48 -3.66 -18.12
CA ARG A 23 -9.11 -3.14 -16.91
C ARG A 23 -8.35 -3.48 -15.64
N ALA A 24 -7.97 -4.75 -15.45
CA ALA A 24 -7.23 -5.17 -14.26
C ALA A 24 -5.89 -4.42 -14.12
N LYS A 25 -5.18 -4.21 -15.24
CA LYS A 25 -3.95 -3.40 -15.27
C LYS A 25 -4.23 -1.95 -14.89
N ARG A 26 -5.25 -1.33 -15.49
CA ARG A 26 -5.65 0.06 -15.16
C ARG A 26 -6.04 0.20 -13.70
N GLN A 27 -6.78 -0.75 -13.13
CA GLN A 27 -7.15 -0.73 -11.70
C GLN A 27 -5.92 -0.81 -10.79
N LEU A 28 -4.96 -1.69 -11.09
CA LEU A 28 -3.71 -1.79 -10.33
C LEU A 28 -2.88 -0.49 -10.39
N LEU A 29 -2.77 0.10 -11.59
CA LEU A 29 -2.02 1.36 -11.79
C LEU A 29 -2.72 2.55 -11.14
N LEU A 30 -4.04 2.63 -11.22
CA LEU A 30 -4.83 3.65 -10.54
C LEU A 30 -4.72 3.51 -9.01
N GLY A 31 -4.73 2.28 -8.49
CA GLY A 31 -4.62 2.03 -7.06
C GLY A 31 -3.27 2.43 -6.48
N ILE A 32 -2.16 2.18 -7.19
CA ILE A 32 -0.82 2.55 -6.70
C ILE A 32 -0.50 4.05 -6.84
N GLY A 33 -1.15 4.75 -7.78
CA GLY A 33 -0.89 6.18 -8.03
C GLY A 33 -0.90 7.06 -6.78
N PRO A 34 -2.00 7.08 -5.99
CA PRO A 34 -2.09 7.92 -4.80
C PRO A 34 -1.01 7.64 -3.75
N VAL A 35 -0.72 6.37 -3.43
CA VAL A 35 0.33 6.05 -2.45
C VAL A 35 1.71 6.48 -2.95
N THR A 36 2.00 6.36 -4.25
CA THR A 36 3.25 6.84 -4.84
C THR A 36 3.38 8.35 -4.74
N VAL A 37 2.35 9.11 -5.13
CA VAL A 37 2.38 10.57 -5.07
C VAL A 37 2.57 11.05 -3.62
N ILE A 38 1.79 10.51 -2.69
CA ILE A 38 1.86 10.89 -1.27
C ILE A 38 3.24 10.55 -0.68
N ALA A 39 3.75 9.34 -0.93
CA ALA A 39 5.06 8.94 -0.43
C ALA A 39 6.19 9.83 -0.99
N VAL A 40 6.16 10.16 -2.28
CA VAL A 40 7.16 11.04 -2.90
C VAL A 40 7.11 12.45 -2.29
N VAL A 41 5.92 13.01 -2.08
CA VAL A 41 5.78 14.33 -1.44
C VAL A 41 6.34 14.31 -0.02
N LEU A 42 5.95 13.32 0.80
CA LEU A 42 6.42 13.21 2.17
C LEU A 42 7.93 12.98 2.25
N LEU A 43 8.49 12.11 1.41
CA LEU A 43 9.94 11.88 1.34
C LEU A 43 10.69 13.14 0.90
N SER A 44 10.13 13.93 -0.02
CA SER A 44 10.73 15.19 -0.45
C SER A 44 10.77 16.21 0.69
N VAL A 45 9.66 16.37 1.42
CA VAL A 45 9.58 17.26 2.58
C VAL A 45 10.57 16.83 3.66
N LEU A 46 10.53 15.57 4.10
CA LEU A 46 11.44 15.06 5.13
C LEU A 46 12.91 15.14 4.70
N GLY A 47 13.19 14.80 3.44
CA GLY A 47 14.53 14.89 2.85
C GLY A 47 15.07 16.32 2.82
N SER A 48 14.22 17.31 2.53
CA SER A 48 14.62 18.72 2.54
C SER A 48 14.85 19.29 3.95
N SER A 49 14.15 18.76 4.96
CA SER A 49 14.33 19.19 6.36
C SER A 49 15.56 18.57 7.04
N LEU A 50 16.03 17.43 6.53
CA LEU A 50 17.11 16.66 7.16
C LEU A 50 18.45 17.41 7.25
N PRO A 51 18.94 18.14 6.22
CA PRO A 51 20.19 18.90 6.34
C PRO A 51 20.12 19.98 7.43
N ALA A 52 19.01 20.72 7.51
CA ALA A 52 18.83 21.76 8.52
C ALA A 52 18.79 21.16 9.94
N ALA A 53 18.14 20.01 10.13
CA ALA A 53 18.12 19.33 11.42
C ALA A 53 19.48 18.73 11.81
N ARG A 54 20.30 18.32 10.83
CA ARG A 54 21.64 17.75 11.06
C ARG A 54 22.73 18.80 11.24
N ALA A 55 22.57 19.98 10.67
CA ALA A 55 23.61 21.02 10.66
C ALA A 55 24.20 21.29 12.06
N PRO A 56 23.40 21.47 13.12
CA PRO A 56 23.96 21.76 14.44
C PRO A 56 24.74 20.57 15.02
N LEU A 57 24.23 19.34 14.86
CA LEU A 57 24.93 18.13 15.30
C LEU A 57 26.23 17.87 14.52
N SER A 58 26.28 18.23 13.23
CA SER A 58 27.49 18.08 12.43
C SER A 58 28.56 19.14 12.74
N ALA A 59 28.16 20.29 13.28
CA ALA A 59 29.06 21.34 13.72
C ALA A 59 29.63 21.05 15.12
N ALA A 60 28.89 20.29 15.95
CA ALA A 60 29.31 19.87 17.27
C ALA A 60 30.38 18.75 17.23
N THR A 61 31.61 19.10 16.84
CA THR A 61 32.70 18.15 16.60
C THR A 61 33.51 17.81 17.84
N GLU A 62 33.44 18.62 18.90
CA GLU A 62 34.21 18.43 20.13
C GLU A 62 33.33 17.83 21.23
N THR A 63 33.95 17.11 22.16
CA THR A 63 33.25 16.45 23.27
C THR A 63 33.81 16.86 24.63
N ALA A 64 32.95 16.99 25.64
CA ALA A 64 33.35 17.28 27.02
C ALA A 64 32.44 16.56 28.03
N THR A 65 32.89 16.47 29.28
CA THR A 65 32.02 16.13 30.41
C THR A 65 31.48 17.44 31.00
N ALA A 66 30.17 17.53 31.16
CA ALA A 66 29.49 18.69 31.71
C ALA A 66 28.80 18.33 33.03
N GLU A 67 28.77 19.29 33.96
CA GLU A 67 28.03 19.21 35.21
C GLU A 67 26.69 19.95 35.06
N VAL A 68 25.60 19.32 35.50
CA VAL A 68 24.27 19.94 35.52
C VAL A 68 24.22 21.03 36.59
N VAL A 69 24.08 22.28 36.15
CA VAL A 69 23.99 23.44 37.04
C VAL A 69 22.54 23.65 37.46
N ARG A 70 21.61 23.53 36.52
CA ARG A 70 20.20 23.80 36.76
C ARG A 70 19.33 23.03 35.79
N ASN A 71 18.30 22.39 36.31
CA ASN A 71 17.29 21.69 35.53
C ASN A 71 15.97 22.49 35.45
N GLY A 72 15.12 22.14 34.48
CA GLY A 72 13.78 22.71 34.34
C GLY A 72 13.76 24.14 33.83
N VAL A 73 14.80 24.58 33.11
CA VAL A 73 14.82 25.91 32.49
C VAL A 73 14.04 25.92 31.17
N ALA A 74 13.82 27.11 30.62
CA ALA A 74 13.11 27.26 29.35
C ALA A 74 13.85 26.54 28.19
N PRO A 75 13.13 26.04 27.16
CA PRO A 75 11.68 26.14 26.96
C PRO A 75 10.91 25.03 27.69
N ASP A 76 9.74 25.39 28.25
CA ASP A 76 8.75 24.46 28.82
C ASP A 76 9.27 23.51 29.90
N GLY A 77 10.30 23.91 30.64
CA GLY A 77 10.94 23.05 31.64
C GLY A 77 11.77 21.91 31.07
N ARG A 78 12.12 21.96 29.77
CA ARG A 78 12.94 20.95 29.09
C ARG A 78 14.41 21.33 28.99
N GLY A 79 14.76 22.55 29.39
CA GLY A 79 16.13 23.03 29.34
C GLY A 79 16.94 22.56 30.56
N ILE A 80 18.19 22.20 30.31
CA ILE A 80 19.20 21.90 31.33
C ILE A 80 20.38 22.83 31.11
N GLU A 81 20.63 23.72 32.07
CA GLU A 81 21.83 24.54 32.09
C GLU A 81 22.99 23.69 32.63
N ILE A 82 24.09 23.69 31.90
CA ILE A 82 25.28 22.89 32.21
C ILE A 82 26.52 23.77 32.22
N SER A 83 27.53 23.33 32.96
CA SER A 83 28.87 23.91 32.99
C SER A 83 29.88 22.85 32.54
N TYR A 84 30.77 23.21 31.65
CA TYR A 84 31.80 22.30 31.15
C TYR A 84 33.11 23.06 30.89
N THR A 85 34.22 22.33 30.80
CA THR A 85 35.50 22.90 30.39
C THR A 85 35.72 22.55 28.92
N ASP A 86 35.94 23.57 28.08
CA ASP A 86 36.21 23.36 26.66
C ASP A 86 37.66 22.86 26.42
N ARG A 87 38.00 22.64 25.14
CA ARG A 87 39.33 22.16 24.73
C ARG A 87 40.46 23.13 25.06
N ASP A 88 40.15 24.42 25.19
CA ASP A 88 41.12 25.49 25.45
C ASP A 88 41.29 25.68 26.98
N GLY A 89 40.55 24.91 27.78
CA GLY A 89 40.59 24.95 29.24
C GLY A 89 39.71 26.04 29.84
N GLU A 90 38.86 26.69 29.04
CA GLU A 90 37.95 27.72 29.51
C GLU A 90 36.64 27.10 30.01
N GLN A 91 36.10 27.68 31.08
CA GLN A 91 34.82 27.24 31.62
C GLN A 91 33.68 27.87 30.83
N GLN A 92 32.89 27.02 30.18
CA GLN A 92 31.76 27.42 29.37
C GLN A 92 30.44 27.02 30.02
N ARG A 93 29.36 27.71 29.64
CA ARG A 93 28.00 27.33 29.99
C ARG A 93 27.22 27.01 28.73
N GLY A 94 26.42 25.95 28.80
CA GLY A 94 25.58 25.50 27.70
C GLY A 94 24.15 25.26 28.15
N LEU A 95 23.25 25.19 27.17
CA LEU A 95 21.86 24.80 27.37
C LEU A 95 21.57 23.56 26.51
N ILE A 96 21.25 22.45 27.16
CA ILE A 96 20.71 21.27 26.49
C ILE A 96 19.19 21.32 26.56
N VAL A 97 18.53 21.08 25.42
CA VAL A 97 17.07 21.00 25.37
C VAL A 97 16.66 19.54 25.21
N LEU A 98 16.02 18.98 26.23
CA LEU A 98 15.45 17.65 26.19
C LEU A 98 14.18 17.60 25.34
N ALA A 99 13.81 16.41 24.84
CA ALA A 99 12.53 16.26 24.15
C ALA A 99 11.33 16.34 25.10
N ARG A 100 11.50 15.91 26.35
CA ARG A 100 10.49 15.97 27.40
C ARG A 100 11.12 16.50 28.69
N PRO A 101 10.33 17.10 29.59
CA PRO A 101 10.84 17.47 30.90
C PRO A 101 11.28 16.19 31.64
N GLU A 102 12.53 16.13 32.05
CA GLU A 102 13.08 15.05 32.88
C GLU A 102 13.74 15.67 34.11
N ASP A 103 13.69 14.96 35.24
CA ASP A 103 14.30 15.42 36.47
C ASP A 103 15.74 14.89 36.57
N ILE A 104 16.69 15.63 35.99
CA ILE A 104 18.12 15.36 36.11
C ILE A 104 18.66 16.14 37.31
N PRO A 105 19.26 15.47 38.31
CA PRO A 105 19.73 16.15 39.52
C PRO A 105 20.87 17.12 39.21
N GLU A 106 20.89 18.25 39.92
CA GLU A 106 22.02 19.19 39.92
C GLU A 106 23.29 18.47 40.41
N GLY A 107 24.42 18.76 39.77
CA GLY A 107 25.69 18.07 39.98
C GLY A 107 25.84 16.75 39.23
N ALA A 108 24.84 16.31 38.46
CA ALA A 108 25.00 15.15 37.59
C ALA A 108 26.01 15.43 36.48
N GLU A 109 26.88 14.46 36.19
CA GLU A 109 27.81 14.51 35.07
C GLU A 109 27.18 13.89 33.82
N ILE A 110 27.22 14.61 32.70
CA ILE A 110 26.73 14.13 31.41
C ILE A 110 27.77 14.38 30.31
N GLY A 111 27.87 13.43 29.38
CA GLY A 111 28.69 13.60 28.18
C GLY A 111 28.00 14.50 27.17
N VAL A 112 28.73 15.50 26.65
CA VAL A 112 28.18 16.50 25.74
C VAL A 112 29.04 16.69 24.50
N GLN A 113 28.40 17.13 23.42
CA GLN A 113 29.02 17.56 22.16
C GLN A 113 28.77 19.05 21.97
N TYR A 114 29.77 19.80 21.54
CA TYR A 114 29.65 21.25 21.33
C TYR A 114 30.38 21.69 20.07
N ASP A 115 29.91 22.80 19.49
CA ASP A 115 30.58 23.46 18.38
C ASP A 115 31.67 24.41 18.94
N PRO A 116 32.96 24.21 18.64
CA PRO A 116 34.01 25.11 19.12
C PRO A 116 33.88 26.55 18.57
N ALA A 117 33.14 26.77 17.48
CA ALA A 117 32.84 28.10 16.96
C ALA A 117 31.66 28.78 17.68
N GLU A 118 30.79 28.01 18.34
CA GLU A 118 29.65 28.50 19.11
C GLU A 118 29.49 27.70 20.43
N PRO A 119 30.34 27.94 21.45
CA PRO A 119 30.42 27.12 22.66
C PRO A 119 29.13 27.09 23.51
N GLY A 120 28.21 28.02 23.29
CA GLY A 120 26.91 28.01 23.95
C GLY A 120 25.96 26.92 23.45
N SER A 121 26.19 26.39 22.24
CA SER A 121 25.38 25.35 21.62
C SER A 121 25.91 23.97 21.99
N VAL A 122 25.21 23.32 22.92
CA VAL A 122 25.62 22.03 23.47
C VAL A 122 24.54 20.98 23.28
N TYR A 123 24.96 19.79 22.89
CA TYR A 123 24.10 18.66 22.56
C TYR A 123 24.47 17.46 23.42
N ALA A 124 23.48 16.67 23.79
CA ALA A 124 23.68 15.41 24.51
C ALA A 124 22.97 14.27 23.78
N GLU A 125 23.44 13.04 23.99
CA GLU A 125 22.76 11.87 23.43
C GLU A 125 21.31 11.81 23.95
N GLY A 126 20.35 11.69 23.02
CA GLY A 126 18.93 11.64 23.35
C GLY A 126 18.26 13.00 23.56
N ASP A 127 18.98 14.11 23.36
CA ASP A 127 18.37 15.44 23.38
C ASP A 127 17.37 15.67 22.23
N ALA A 128 16.71 16.82 22.24
CA ALA A 128 15.70 17.16 21.23
C ALA A 128 16.28 17.22 19.80
N ALA A 129 17.54 17.59 19.62
CA ALA A 129 18.19 17.68 18.31
C ALA A 129 18.42 16.29 17.72
N HIS A 130 19.01 15.38 18.50
CA HIS A 130 19.21 13.98 18.12
C HIS A 130 17.88 13.29 17.82
N LEU A 131 16.87 13.52 18.66
CA LEU A 131 15.54 12.95 18.47
C LEU A 131 14.87 13.48 17.20
N THR A 132 15.03 14.76 16.88
CA THR A 132 14.52 15.34 15.63
C THR A 132 15.14 14.65 14.41
N VAL A 133 16.48 14.50 14.37
CA VAL A 133 17.17 13.81 13.28
C VAL A 133 16.75 12.34 13.18
N ARG A 134 16.67 11.64 14.32
CA ARG A 134 16.23 10.24 14.38
C ARG A 134 14.83 10.06 13.84
N ASN A 135 13.88 10.92 14.22
CA ASN A 135 12.50 10.87 13.79
C ASN A 135 12.36 11.14 12.28
N LEU A 136 13.11 12.12 11.74
CA LEU A 136 13.16 12.36 10.30
C LEU A 136 13.67 11.15 9.53
N LEU A 137 14.77 10.54 9.98
CA LEU A 137 15.33 9.34 9.34
C LEU A 137 14.40 8.15 9.42
N PHE A 138 13.79 7.91 10.58
CA PHE A 138 12.80 6.86 10.75
C PHE A 138 11.61 7.05 9.80
N GLY A 139 11.08 8.27 9.70
CA GLY A 139 10.02 8.62 8.75
C GLY A 139 10.41 8.35 7.29
N ILE A 140 11.61 8.76 6.87
CA ILE A 140 12.13 8.51 5.52
C ILE A 140 12.20 7.00 5.23
N VAL A 141 12.79 6.22 6.14
CA VAL A 141 12.94 4.77 5.98
C VAL A 141 11.57 4.08 5.92
N TRP A 142 10.67 4.42 6.84
CA TRP A 142 9.35 3.82 6.93
C TRP A 142 8.50 4.10 5.69
N ILE A 143 8.44 5.36 5.25
CA ILE A 143 7.69 5.75 4.04
C ILE A 143 8.30 5.09 2.80
N GLY A 144 9.63 5.07 2.69
CA GLY A 144 10.34 4.39 1.62
C GLY A 144 10.01 2.90 1.58
N LEU A 145 9.98 2.23 2.73
CA LEU A 145 9.62 0.81 2.85
C LEU A 145 8.18 0.55 2.38
N VAL A 146 7.22 1.37 2.82
CA VAL A 146 5.82 1.26 2.40
C VAL A 146 5.70 1.41 0.88
N LEU A 147 6.35 2.43 0.30
CA LEU A 147 6.36 2.66 -1.14
C LEU A 147 6.95 1.48 -1.92
N VAL A 148 8.11 0.98 -1.50
CA VAL A 148 8.77 -0.18 -2.12
C VAL A 148 7.90 -1.42 -2.03
N LEU A 149 7.26 -1.68 -0.89
CA LEU A 149 6.37 -2.83 -0.71
C LEU A 149 5.15 -2.75 -1.63
N CYS A 150 4.48 -1.60 -1.69
CA CYS A 150 3.33 -1.37 -2.59
C CYS A 150 3.71 -1.53 -4.06
N ALA A 151 4.87 -0.98 -4.45
CA ALA A 151 5.43 -1.08 -5.80
C ALA A 151 5.82 -2.52 -6.14
N ALA A 152 6.50 -3.23 -5.25
CA ALA A 152 6.92 -4.61 -5.44
C ALA A 152 5.71 -5.55 -5.61
N ILE A 153 4.67 -5.42 -4.76
CA ILE A 153 3.46 -6.23 -4.86
C ILE A 153 2.71 -5.96 -6.18
N THR A 154 2.57 -4.69 -6.56
CA THR A 154 1.91 -4.28 -7.81
C THR A 154 2.68 -4.74 -9.03
N GLY A 155 4.00 -4.50 -9.05
CA GLY A 155 4.92 -4.91 -10.10
C GLY A 155 4.95 -6.43 -10.26
N PHE A 156 5.07 -7.18 -9.15
CA PHE A 156 5.00 -8.63 -9.16
C PHE A 156 3.71 -9.14 -9.81
N ARG A 157 2.55 -8.54 -9.53
CA ARG A 157 1.29 -8.90 -10.18
C ARG A 157 1.31 -8.59 -11.67
N LEU A 158 1.68 -7.37 -12.05
CA LEU A 158 1.74 -6.94 -13.45
C LEU A 158 2.66 -7.83 -14.30
N LEU A 159 3.77 -8.30 -13.72
CA LEU A 159 4.75 -9.17 -14.38
C LEU A 159 4.39 -10.66 -14.33
N SER A 160 3.75 -11.13 -13.26
CA SER A 160 3.40 -12.56 -13.09
C SER A 160 2.14 -12.98 -13.84
N ARG A 161 1.11 -12.13 -13.95
CA ARG A 161 -0.17 -12.51 -14.60
C ARG A 161 -0.02 -12.86 -16.08
N PRO A 162 0.73 -12.11 -16.91
CA PRO A 162 0.93 -12.48 -18.31
C PRO A 162 1.58 -13.84 -18.50
N ARG A 163 2.46 -14.26 -17.57
CA ARG A 163 3.15 -15.56 -17.63
C ARG A 163 2.20 -16.75 -17.53
N LEU A 164 1.01 -16.56 -16.95
CA LEU A 164 0.01 -17.63 -16.85
C LEU A 164 -0.52 -18.08 -18.22
N ARG A 165 -0.48 -17.22 -19.25
CA ARG A 165 -0.87 -17.57 -20.63
C ARG A 165 -0.03 -18.71 -21.23
N ARG A 166 1.20 -18.91 -20.73
CA ARG A 166 2.11 -19.97 -21.21
C ARG A 166 1.76 -21.35 -20.66
N ARG A 167 0.81 -21.45 -19.71
CA ARG A 167 0.40 -22.72 -19.13
C ARG A 167 -0.56 -23.47 -20.07
N PRO A 168 -0.61 -24.81 -19.99
CA PRO A 168 -1.54 -25.62 -20.76
C PRO A 168 -2.98 -25.13 -20.57
N ALA A 169 -3.73 -25.06 -21.66
CA ALA A 169 -5.13 -24.68 -21.66
C ALA A 169 -6.02 -25.91 -21.44
N THR A 170 -6.99 -25.79 -20.54
CA THR A 170 -8.03 -26.81 -20.29
C THR A 170 -9.40 -26.16 -20.32
N SER A 171 -10.43 -26.89 -20.76
CA SER A 171 -11.81 -26.43 -20.69
C SER A 171 -12.41 -26.77 -19.33
N ALA A 172 -13.11 -25.82 -18.70
CA ALA A 172 -13.81 -26.03 -17.44
C ALA A 172 -15.10 -25.18 -17.39
N SER A 173 -16.17 -25.74 -16.83
CA SER A 173 -17.41 -25.00 -16.62
C SER A 173 -17.28 -24.06 -15.43
N ALA A 174 -17.66 -22.79 -15.62
CA ALA A 174 -17.57 -21.78 -14.58
C ALA A 174 -18.92 -21.11 -14.32
N ARG A 175 -19.05 -20.49 -13.15
CA ARG A 175 -20.11 -19.54 -12.81
C ARG A 175 -19.55 -18.38 -12.00
N ARG A 176 -20.12 -17.19 -12.16
CA ARG A 176 -19.78 -16.02 -11.35
C ARG A 176 -20.50 -16.08 -10.01
N VAL A 177 -19.76 -15.80 -8.94
CA VAL A 177 -20.30 -15.56 -7.60
C VAL A 177 -19.70 -14.26 -7.07
N ARG A 178 -20.52 -13.39 -6.48
CA ARG A 178 -20.05 -12.22 -5.74
C ARG A 178 -20.02 -12.58 -4.26
N VAL A 179 -18.93 -12.24 -3.58
CA VAL A 179 -18.79 -12.47 -2.14
C VAL A 179 -18.59 -11.14 -1.45
N ARG A 180 -19.50 -10.81 -0.52
CA ARG A 180 -19.45 -9.61 0.32
C ARG A 180 -18.88 -9.94 1.69
N ARG A 181 -17.87 -9.18 2.12
CA ARG A 181 -17.31 -9.26 3.48
C ARG A 181 -17.03 -7.85 4.01
N GLY A 182 -17.91 -7.36 4.88
CA GLY A 182 -17.85 -5.97 5.36
C GLY A 182 -18.04 -4.99 4.20
N LEU A 183 -17.10 -4.05 4.05
CA LEU A 183 -17.08 -3.05 2.97
C LEU A 183 -16.45 -3.56 1.67
N SER A 184 -16.02 -4.82 1.63
CA SER A 184 -15.36 -5.40 0.46
C SER A 184 -16.29 -6.32 -0.30
N ASP A 185 -16.56 -5.97 -1.55
CA ASP A 185 -17.20 -6.82 -2.55
C ASP A 185 -16.15 -7.37 -3.52
N ARG A 186 -16.23 -8.67 -3.79
CA ARG A 186 -15.26 -9.35 -4.67
C ARG A 186 -15.95 -10.32 -5.61
N SER A 187 -15.54 -10.31 -6.87
CA SER A 187 -15.96 -11.28 -7.88
C SER A 187 -15.11 -12.56 -7.80
N TRP A 188 -15.79 -13.70 -7.86
CA TRP A 188 -15.21 -15.03 -7.88
C TRP A 188 -15.76 -15.81 -9.08
N LEU A 189 -14.90 -16.62 -9.68
CA LEU A 189 -15.31 -17.71 -10.56
C LEU A 189 -15.29 -19.01 -9.77
N VAL A 190 -16.41 -19.71 -9.80
CA VAL A 190 -16.53 -21.05 -9.21
C VAL A 190 -16.53 -22.05 -10.34
N PHE A 191 -15.58 -22.97 -10.29
CA PHE A 191 -15.45 -24.05 -11.24
C PHE A 191 -15.89 -25.36 -10.60
N ASP A 192 -16.75 -26.10 -11.29
CA ASP A 192 -17.21 -27.42 -10.86
C ASP A 192 -16.43 -28.52 -11.57
N HIS A 193 -15.93 -29.49 -10.80
CA HIS A 193 -15.22 -30.66 -11.33
C HIS A 193 -15.66 -31.95 -10.64
N GLY A 194 -16.88 -32.38 -10.94
CA GLY A 194 -17.39 -33.67 -10.46
C GLY A 194 -17.60 -33.68 -8.94
N GLY A 195 -18.28 -32.66 -8.42
CA GLY A 195 -18.64 -32.56 -7.00
C GLY A 195 -17.63 -31.81 -6.13
N THR A 196 -16.52 -31.33 -6.69
CA THR A 196 -15.57 -30.44 -6.00
C THR A 196 -15.55 -29.06 -6.64
N GLU A 197 -15.66 -28.03 -5.80
CA GLU A 197 -15.64 -26.65 -6.26
C GLU A 197 -14.27 -26.00 -6.07
N SER A 198 -13.82 -25.31 -7.11
CA SER A 198 -12.63 -24.46 -7.04
C SER A 198 -13.02 -23.00 -7.21
N TRP A 199 -12.64 -22.20 -6.22
CA TRP A 199 -12.97 -20.79 -6.12
C TRP A 199 -11.76 -19.94 -6.53
N VAL A 200 -11.87 -19.21 -7.63
CA VAL A 200 -10.81 -18.34 -8.13
C VAL A 200 -11.27 -16.89 -8.02
N PRO A 201 -10.60 -16.06 -7.20
CA PRO A 201 -10.94 -14.67 -7.14
C PRO A 201 -10.40 -13.95 -8.38
N VAL A 202 -11.23 -13.13 -9.00
CA VAL A 202 -10.91 -12.43 -10.24
C VAL A 202 -11.07 -10.92 -10.08
N TYR A 203 -10.40 -10.17 -10.94
CA TYR A 203 -10.75 -8.76 -11.15
C TYR A 203 -12.11 -8.69 -11.85
N TRP A 204 -12.91 -7.66 -11.52
CA TRP A 204 -14.15 -7.42 -12.23
C TRP A 204 -13.86 -7.13 -13.71
N ASP A 205 -14.65 -7.76 -14.57
CA ASP A 205 -14.65 -7.54 -16.02
C ASP A 205 -16.07 -7.71 -16.55
N GLU A 206 -16.39 -7.02 -17.64
CA GLU A 206 -17.69 -7.10 -18.29
C GLU A 206 -18.01 -8.55 -18.73
N ALA A 207 -17.02 -9.28 -19.23
CA ALA A 207 -17.19 -10.68 -19.63
C ALA A 207 -17.52 -11.60 -18.44
N VAL A 208 -16.99 -11.29 -17.25
CA VAL A 208 -17.34 -12.02 -16.02
C VAL A 208 -18.80 -11.75 -15.65
N SER A 209 -19.27 -10.51 -15.80
CA SER A 209 -20.65 -10.14 -15.47
C SER A 209 -21.72 -10.71 -16.41
N ALA A 210 -21.35 -10.97 -17.67
CA ALA A 210 -22.22 -11.60 -18.66
C ALA A 210 -22.27 -13.13 -18.53
N LEU A 211 -21.32 -13.75 -17.81
CA LEU A 211 -21.10 -15.19 -17.81
C LEU A 211 -22.32 -15.99 -17.30
N PRO A 212 -23.00 -16.77 -18.17
CA PRO A 212 -24.06 -17.68 -17.73
C PRO A 212 -23.51 -18.81 -16.85
N ARG A 213 -24.40 -19.46 -16.10
CA ARG A 213 -24.01 -20.59 -15.25
C ARG A 213 -23.62 -21.78 -16.12
N GLY A 214 -22.48 -22.40 -15.82
CA GLY A 214 -22.06 -23.65 -16.44
C GLY A 214 -21.42 -23.48 -17.82
N THR A 215 -21.22 -22.24 -18.26
CA THR A 215 -20.57 -21.94 -19.53
C THR A 215 -19.16 -22.54 -19.52
N PRO A 216 -18.80 -23.34 -20.55
CA PRO A 216 -17.45 -23.84 -20.71
C PRO A 216 -16.53 -22.67 -21.02
N ILE A 217 -15.49 -22.48 -20.23
CA ILE A 217 -14.47 -21.46 -20.45
C ILE A 217 -13.09 -22.09 -20.51
N THR A 218 -12.19 -21.44 -21.24
CA THR A 218 -10.80 -21.88 -21.30
C THR A 218 -10.07 -21.42 -20.04
N VAL A 219 -9.24 -22.26 -19.46
CA VAL A 219 -8.43 -21.97 -18.27
C VAL A 219 -6.99 -22.38 -18.54
N HIS A 220 -6.06 -21.44 -18.45
CA HIS A 220 -4.64 -21.78 -18.48
C HIS A 220 -4.14 -22.17 -17.08
N GLY A 221 -3.52 -23.34 -16.99
CA GLY A 221 -3.10 -23.99 -15.75
C GLY A 221 -4.12 -25.02 -15.26
N ASN A 222 -3.68 -25.90 -14.35
CA ASN A 222 -4.52 -26.97 -13.82
C ASN A 222 -5.34 -26.48 -12.63
N ILE A 223 -6.63 -26.23 -12.81
CA ILE A 223 -7.55 -25.75 -11.77
C ILE A 223 -7.66 -26.67 -10.54
N ARG A 224 -7.28 -27.95 -10.62
CA ARG A 224 -7.28 -28.85 -9.44
C ARG A 224 -5.99 -28.74 -8.62
N ARG A 225 -4.86 -28.39 -9.25
CA ARG A 225 -3.52 -28.43 -8.63
C ARG A 225 -2.89 -27.05 -8.47
N ASP A 226 -3.02 -26.19 -9.46
CA ASP A 226 -2.33 -24.91 -9.50
C ASP A 226 -2.92 -23.92 -8.49
N ARG A 227 -2.04 -23.18 -7.83
CA ARG A 227 -2.41 -22.09 -6.93
C ARG A 227 -2.97 -20.87 -7.68
N LEU A 228 -2.54 -20.68 -8.92
CA LEU A 228 -2.96 -19.58 -9.80
C LEU A 228 -3.28 -20.14 -11.17
N VAL A 229 -4.41 -19.73 -11.71
CA VAL A 229 -4.88 -20.07 -13.06
C VAL A 229 -5.33 -18.80 -13.77
N LEU A 230 -5.35 -18.82 -15.11
CA LEU A 230 -5.85 -17.71 -15.90
C LEU A 230 -7.09 -18.14 -16.69
N PRO A 231 -8.30 -17.80 -16.20
CA PRO A 231 -9.54 -17.97 -16.95
C PRO A 231 -9.55 -17.09 -18.20
N VAL A 232 -10.15 -17.59 -19.27
CA VAL A 232 -10.34 -16.91 -20.55
C VAL A 232 -11.81 -17.08 -20.94
N ILE A 233 -12.55 -15.97 -20.93
CA ILE A 233 -13.97 -15.90 -21.28
C ILE A 233 -14.06 -15.21 -22.64
N GLU A 234 -14.63 -15.87 -23.65
CA GLU A 234 -14.79 -15.30 -25.00
C GLU A 234 -13.46 -14.73 -25.57
N GLY A 235 -12.36 -15.47 -25.42
CA GLY A 235 -11.02 -15.05 -25.84
C GLY A 235 -10.39 -13.94 -24.97
N ARG A 236 -11.08 -13.44 -23.95
CA ARG A 236 -10.60 -12.39 -23.03
C ARG A 236 -10.02 -13.00 -21.76
N PRO A 237 -8.74 -12.80 -21.45
CA PRO A 237 -8.16 -13.30 -20.22
C PRO A 237 -8.64 -12.49 -19.02
N ILE A 238 -9.15 -13.18 -18.01
CA ILE A 238 -9.61 -12.57 -16.77
C ILE A 238 -8.51 -12.72 -15.73
N TRP A 239 -7.94 -11.61 -15.28
CA TRP A 239 -6.83 -11.67 -14.34
C TRP A 239 -7.29 -12.18 -12.96
N PRO A 240 -6.62 -13.18 -12.37
CA PRO A 240 -6.90 -13.57 -11.00
C PRO A 240 -6.39 -12.49 -10.04
N SER A 241 -7.23 -12.10 -9.10
CA SER A 241 -6.88 -11.15 -8.03
C SER A 241 -6.24 -11.83 -6.81
N GLY A 242 -6.16 -13.17 -6.81
CA GLY A 242 -5.61 -13.97 -5.72
C GLY A 242 -5.45 -15.44 -6.07
N ALA A 243 -5.04 -16.24 -5.08
CA ALA A 243 -4.89 -17.68 -5.22
C ALA A 243 -6.24 -18.40 -5.27
N ARG A 244 -6.28 -19.52 -6.00
CA ARG A 244 -7.38 -20.48 -5.98
C ARG A 244 -7.60 -21.01 -4.56
N ARG A 245 -8.87 -21.25 -4.21
CA ARG A 245 -9.30 -21.89 -2.97
C ARG A 245 -10.12 -23.14 -3.29
N GLY A 246 -10.00 -24.18 -2.46
CA GLY A 246 -10.81 -25.40 -2.55
C GLY A 246 -12.15 -25.31 -1.81
N SER A 247 -12.45 -24.17 -1.19
CA SER A 247 -13.68 -23.95 -0.44
C SER A 247 -14.18 -22.52 -0.61
N ALA A 248 -15.46 -22.32 -0.31
CA ALA A 248 -16.09 -21.02 -0.37
C ALA A 248 -15.38 -20.03 0.58
N PRO A 249 -15.10 -18.79 0.12
CA PRO A 249 -14.55 -17.75 0.98
C PRO A 249 -15.55 -17.34 2.07
N LYS A 250 -15.05 -16.85 3.21
CA LYS A 250 -15.87 -16.26 4.26
C LYS A 250 -16.62 -15.03 3.73
N GLY A 251 -17.92 -14.95 3.96
CA GLY A 251 -18.77 -13.83 3.58
C GLY A 251 -20.11 -14.28 3.01
N ALA A 252 -20.98 -13.33 2.69
CA ALA A 252 -22.23 -13.61 2.00
C ALA A 252 -21.96 -13.83 0.51
N ALA A 253 -22.12 -15.07 0.05
CA ALA A 253 -21.95 -15.43 -1.35
C ALA A 253 -23.29 -15.32 -2.08
N THR A 254 -23.35 -14.47 -3.10
CA THR A 254 -24.54 -14.28 -3.94
C THR A 254 -24.18 -14.66 -5.37
N GLN A 255 -24.91 -15.64 -5.91
CA GLN A 255 -24.88 -15.89 -7.34
C GLN A 255 -25.71 -14.82 -8.03
N LEU A 256 -25.07 -14.04 -8.90
CA LEU A 256 -25.74 -13.00 -9.68
C LEU A 256 -26.22 -13.60 -11.00
N PRO A 257 -27.43 -13.26 -11.47
CA PRO A 257 -27.86 -13.65 -12.82
C PRO A 257 -26.93 -12.99 -13.87
N PRO A 258 -26.70 -13.65 -15.02
CA PRO A 258 -25.93 -13.06 -16.09
C PRO A 258 -26.59 -11.76 -16.56
N GLN A 259 -25.79 -10.73 -16.78
CA GLN A 259 -26.29 -9.42 -17.24
C GLN A 259 -26.11 -9.31 -18.75
N ASN A 260 -27.22 -9.13 -19.48
CA ASN A 260 -27.21 -8.94 -20.92
C ASN A 260 -28.09 -7.72 -21.29
N PRO A 261 -27.51 -6.62 -21.80
CA PRO A 261 -26.07 -6.41 -22.04
C PRO A 261 -25.27 -6.31 -20.72
N PRO A 262 -23.95 -6.62 -20.74
CA PRO A 262 -23.11 -6.44 -19.56
C PRO A 262 -23.02 -4.95 -19.18
N PRO A 263 -23.02 -4.63 -17.86
CA PRO A 263 -22.98 -3.25 -17.39
C PRO A 263 -21.64 -2.61 -17.73
N ARG A 264 -21.68 -1.47 -18.42
CA ARG A 264 -20.50 -0.65 -18.67
C ARG A 264 -20.19 0.19 -17.44
N ILE A 265 -19.29 -0.29 -16.59
CA ILE A 265 -18.91 0.43 -15.37
C ILE A 265 -17.71 1.32 -15.63
N SER A 266 -17.85 2.62 -15.43
CA SER A 266 -16.73 3.56 -15.56
C SER A 266 -15.64 3.30 -14.51
N LEU A 267 -14.39 3.67 -14.83
CA LEU A 267 -13.30 3.65 -13.85
C LEU A 267 -13.58 4.59 -12.68
N LEU A 268 -14.31 5.69 -12.91
CA LEU A 268 -14.70 6.60 -11.84
C LEU A 268 -15.60 5.92 -10.79
N ARG A 269 -16.54 5.06 -11.22
CA ARG A 269 -17.36 4.28 -10.27
C ARG A 269 -16.51 3.30 -9.47
N GLN A 270 -15.52 2.68 -10.10
CA GLN A 270 -14.54 1.84 -9.39
C GLN A 270 -13.79 2.64 -8.32
N VAL A 271 -13.24 3.81 -8.69
CA VAL A 271 -12.51 4.70 -7.77
C VAL A 271 -13.38 5.11 -6.59
N ARG A 272 -14.65 5.47 -6.82
CA ARG A 272 -15.60 5.81 -5.75
C ARG A 272 -15.83 4.64 -4.80
N SER A 273 -15.97 3.42 -5.32
CA SER A 273 -16.11 2.22 -4.51
C SER A 273 -14.87 1.95 -3.66
N ASP A 274 -13.67 2.12 -4.23
CA ASP A 274 -12.41 1.87 -3.54
C ASP A 274 -12.12 2.96 -2.48
N ALA A 275 -12.57 4.18 -2.73
CA ALA A 275 -12.44 5.33 -1.84
C ALA A 275 -13.22 5.20 -0.52
N ALA A 276 -14.19 4.30 -0.41
CA ALA A 276 -14.90 4.06 0.86
C ALA A 276 -13.94 3.69 2.01
N SER A 277 -12.82 3.04 1.69
CA SER A 277 -11.79 2.66 2.66
C SER A 277 -11.09 3.87 3.30
N LEU A 278 -11.11 5.04 2.63
CA LEU A 278 -10.43 6.25 3.10
C LEU A 278 -11.00 6.80 4.41
N LEU A 279 -12.23 6.44 4.75
CA LEU A 279 -12.88 6.84 6.02
C LEU A 279 -12.09 6.39 7.25
N PHE A 280 -11.29 5.32 7.14
CA PHE A 280 -10.46 4.82 8.24
C PHE A 280 -9.08 5.48 8.32
N ALA A 281 -8.66 6.25 7.30
CA ALA A 281 -7.33 6.84 7.26
C ALA A 281 -7.02 7.78 8.45
N PRO A 282 -7.95 8.67 8.88
CA PRO A 282 -7.71 9.53 10.04
C PRO A 282 -7.56 8.74 11.35
N LEU A 283 -8.21 7.58 11.48
CA LEU A 283 -8.08 6.75 12.68
C LEU A 283 -6.67 6.18 12.79
N PHE A 284 -6.09 5.72 11.69
CA PHE A 284 -4.69 5.28 11.64
C PHE A 284 -3.72 6.44 11.87
N GLY A 285 -4.01 7.62 11.30
CA GLY A 285 -3.23 8.82 11.53
C GLY A 285 -3.22 9.25 13.00
N LEU A 286 -4.37 9.19 13.67
CA LEU A 286 -4.50 9.52 15.09
C LEU A 286 -3.75 8.51 15.97
N LEU A 287 -3.89 7.22 15.69
CA LEU A 287 -3.16 6.16 16.39
C LEU A 287 -1.64 6.35 16.26
N TRP A 288 -1.17 6.68 15.04
CA TRP A 288 0.24 6.97 14.80
C TRP A 288 0.71 8.21 15.58
N ALA A 289 0.02 9.34 15.42
CA ALA A 289 0.40 10.59 16.09
C ALA A 289 0.39 10.47 17.62
N TYR A 290 -0.51 9.63 18.17
CA TYR A 290 -0.54 9.32 19.60
C TYR A 290 0.68 8.48 20.04
N THR A 291 1.04 7.46 19.28
CA THR A 291 2.16 6.56 19.61
C THR A 291 3.53 7.19 19.41
N ASP A 292 3.65 8.08 18.42
CA ASP A 292 4.90 8.74 18.02
C ASP A 292 5.05 10.15 18.60
N GLU A 293 4.02 10.66 19.28
CA GLU A 293 3.94 12.03 19.83
C GLU A 293 4.26 13.16 18.84
N SER A 294 4.14 12.88 17.53
CA SER A 294 4.53 13.80 16.45
C SER A 294 3.51 14.93 16.22
N GLY A 295 2.44 14.98 17.01
CA GLY A 295 1.45 16.06 16.98
C GLY A 295 0.69 16.16 15.65
N VAL A 296 0.32 17.38 15.27
CA VAL A 296 -0.54 17.65 14.11
C VAL A 296 0.14 17.31 12.78
N SER A 297 1.43 17.60 12.64
CA SER A 297 2.18 17.30 11.41
C SER A 297 2.31 15.79 11.20
N GLY A 298 2.63 15.04 12.26
CA GLY A 298 2.65 13.59 12.26
C GLY A 298 1.29 12.99 11.92
N PHE A 299 0.23 13.51 12.53
CA PHE A 299 -1.15 13.10 12.23
C PHE A 299 -1.50 13.27 10.74
N LEU A 300 -1.20 14.43 10.15
CA LEU A 300 -1.51 14.70 8.74
C LEU A 300 -0.69 13.80 7.80
N ALA A 301 0.60 13.63 8.06
CA ALA A 301 1.47 12.76 7.27
C ALA A 301 1.02 11.29 7.33
N ALA A 302 0.76 10.79 8.54
CA ALA A 302 0.30 9.42 8.75
C ALA A 302 -1.10 9.18 8.15
N THR A 303 -2.02 10.14 8.29
CA THR A 303 -3.35 10.08 7.66
C THR A 303 -3.23 10.02 6.13
N ALA A 304 -2.41 10.87 5.52
CA ALA A 304 -2.22 10.88 4.07
C ALA A 304 -1.61 9.56 3.58
N LEU A 305 -0.56 9.05 4.24
CA LEU A 305 0.05 7.77 3.88
C LEU A 305 -0.96 6.61 4.01
N SER A 306 -1.74 6.61 5.11
CA SER A 306 -2.78 5.62 5.36
C SER A 306 -3.87 5.66 4.30
N ALA A 307 -4.29 6.85 3.87
CA ALA A 307 -5.23 7.05 2.78
C ALA A 307 -4.71 6.45 1.47
N GLY A 308 -3.44 6.71 1.13
CA GLY A 308 -2.80 6.10 -0.04
C GLY A 308 -2.81 4.57 0.00
N VAL A 309 -2.44 3.97 1.14
CA VAL A 309 -2.43 2.51 1.32
C VAL A 309 -3.85 1.92 1.29
N LEU A 310 -4.81 2.54 1.99
CA LEU A 310 -6.19 2.07 2.05
C LEU A 310 -6.89 2.16 0.70
N PHE A 311 -6.54 3.15 -0.14
CA PHE A 311 -7.01 3.22 -1.52
C PHE A 311 -6.37 2.15 -2.41
N TRP A 312 -5.09 1.85 -2.18
CA TRP A 312 -4.36 0.83 -2.94
C TRP A 312 -4.84 -0.59 -2.65
N LEU A 313 -5.23 -0.92 -1.41
CA LEU A 313 -5.61 -2.28 -1.01
C LEU A 313 -6.76 -2.91 -1.84
N PRO A 314 -7.91 -2.25 -2.06
CA PRO A 314 -8.97 -2.76 -2.93
C PRO A 314 -8.49 -3.11 -4.34
N SER A 315 -7.57 -2.33 -4.91
CA SER A 315 -6.96 -2.60 -6.22
C SER A 315 -6.15 -3.89 -6.24
N ILE A 316 -5.55 -4.28 -5.12
CA ILE A 316 -4.85 -5.57 -4.97
C ILE A 316 -5.85 -6.70 -4.78
N TYR A 317 -6.93 -6.49 -4.03
CA TYR A 317 -7.93 -7.53 -3.82
C TYR A 317 -8.86 -7.76 -5.02
N GLY A 318 -8.96 -6.81 -5.94
CA GLY A 318 -9.86 -6.88 -7.09
C GLY A 318 -11.30 -6.65 -6.68
N SER A 319 -11.59 -5.45 -6.18
CA SER A 319 -12.92 -5.02 -5.78
C SER A 319 -13.91 -5.06 -6.95
N ASP A 320 -15.13 -5.46 -6.64
CA ASP A 320 -16.25 -5.49 -7.58
C ASP A 320 -17.08 -4.20 -7.44
N PRO A 321 -17.13 -3.33 -8.46
CA PRO A 321 -17.87 -2.07 -8.41
C PRO A 321 -19.37 -2.23 -8.66
N THR A 322 -19.86 -3.47 -8.89
CA THR A 322 -21.29 -3.75 -8.89
C THR A 322 -21.76 -3.71 -7.44
N GLY A 323 -22.25 -2.55 -7.00
CA GLY A 323 -22.84 -2.39 -5.68
C GLY A 323 -24.06 -3.31 -5.46
N PRO A 324 -24.71 -3.24 -4.30
CA PRO A 324 -26.06 -3.79 -4.14
C PRO A 324 -26.90 -3.30 -5.32
N ARG A 325 -27.69 -4.19 -5.93
CA ARG A 325 -28.79 -3.69 -6.74
C ARG A 325 -29.71 -2.99 -5.75
N ASP A 326 -30.10 -1.75 -6.06
CA ASP A 326 -31.30 -1.16 -5.51
C ASP A 326 -32.46 -1.97 -6.14
N ASP A 327 -32.69 -3.18 -5.64
CA ASP A 327 -33.92 -3.91 -5.85
C ASP A 327 -34.84 -3.51 -4.69
N ASP A 328 -35.26 -2.24 -4.69
CA ASP A 328 -36.43 -1.69 -3.99
C ASP A 328 -37.37 -1.09 -5.05
#